data_AF-A0A9X2VN89-F1
#
_entry.id   AF-A0A9X2VN89-F1
#
_cell.length_a   1.000
_cell.length_b   1.000
_cell.length_c   1.000
_cell.angle_alpha   90.00
_cell.angle_beta   90.00
_cell.angle_gamma   90.00
#
_symmetry.space_group_name_H-M   'P 1'
#
loop_
_entity.id
_entity.type
_entity.pdbx_description
1 polymer ?
#
loop_
_entity_poly.entity_id
_entity_poly.type
_entity_poly.pdbx_seq_one_letter_code
_entity_poly.pdbx_strand_id
1 'polypeptide(L)'
;MTTAVATRAPLARQLRSELRWILRRPRTVIGLGLLCVVPILAGVGLWFAVDNTQGPAGPGLAAIIAGNGLVLPIFTMFLSLPLLLPLVGAIWAADGLAGEANSGTLRGLMVAPVGRIRLLGVKAFGIAVMSLFAVTLMALVGAITGVALFGMDGMLTVSGTTLPVGAALGRIALTIVLVTFQVWAVAAVALAISACTEHPLVVMAATMAGIIVFAVLGAFSSLDWLQPYLITSAWDGLADVMRDPMPVDGLWNSTALAACYLVIGLSLAAIRLVTKDG
;
A
#
# COMPACT_ATOMS: atom_id res chain seq x y z
N MET A 1 -18.91 21.60 43.88
CA MET A 1 -18.82 20.45 42.95
C MET A 1 -18.88 21.00 41.52
N THR A 2 -17.73 21.17 40.87
CA THR A 2 -17.63 21.62 39.48
C THR A 2 -17.78 20.42 38.55
N THR A 3 -18.87 20.36 37.81
CA THR A 3 -19.08 19.37 36.74
C THR A 3 -18.08 19.61 35.62
N ALA A 4 -17.05 18.76 35.54
CA ALA A 4 -16.12 18.77 34.42
C ALA A 4 -16.87 18.33 33.16
N VAL A 5 -17.25 19.29 32.31
CA VAL A 5 -17.82 19.02 30.99
C VAL A 5 -16.72 18.34 30.16
N ALA A 6 -16.89 17.05 29.88
CA ALA A 6 -15.99 16.28 29.03
C ALA A 6 -15.99 16.88 27.61
N THR A 7 -15.07 17.82 27.37
CA THR A 7 -14.89 18.46 26.08
C THR A 7 -14.25 17.44 25.14
N ARG A 8 -15.06 16.91 24.22
CA ARG A 8 -14.60 15.98 23.18
C ARG A 8 -13.40 16.59 22.46
N ALA A 9 -12.26 15.90 22.47
CA ALA A 9 -11.07 16.39 21.78
C ALA A 9 -11.36 16.59 20.28
N PRO A 10 -10.84 17.67 19.66
CA PRO A 10 -11.04 17.95 18.24
C PRO A 10 -10.41 16.83 17.40
N LEU A 11 -11.13 16.43 16.33
CA LEU A 11 -10.74 15.33 15.43
C LEU A 11 -9.30 15.49 14.90
N ALA A 12 -8.90 16.71 14.55
CA ALA A 12 -7.56 17.01 14.07
C ALA A 12 -6.46 16.71 15.10
N ARG A 13 -6.71 16.95 16.40
CA ARG A 13 -5.73 16.63 17.46
C ARG A 13 -5.59 15.13 17.64
N GLN A 14 -6.70 14.39 17.54
CA GLN A 14 -6.72 12.93 17.65
C GLN A 14 -6.00 12.26 16.48
N LEU A 15 -6.26 12.71 15.25
CA LEU A 15 -5.56 12.26 14.05
C LEU A 15 -4.06 12.56 14.11
N ARG A 16 -3.68 13.78 14.51
CA ARG A 16 -2.27 14.16 14.63
C ARG A 16 -1.53 13.32 15.68
N SER A 17 -2.18 13.04 16.80
CA SER A 17 -1.58 12.17 17.82
C SER A 17 -1.42 10.75 17.32
N GLU A 18 -2.42 10.19 16.66
CA GLU A 18 -2.37 8.82 16.13
C GLU A 18 -1.26 8.68 15.07
N LEU A 19 -1.20 9.59 14.10
CA LEU A 19 -0.19 9.54 13.04
C LEU A 19 1.23 9.64 13.59
N ARG A 20 1.45 10.52 14.59
CA ARG A 20 2.73 10.63 15.28
C ARG A 20 3.10 9.35 16.03
N TRP A 21 2.12 8.67 16.62
CA TRP A 21 2.33 7.39 17.30
C TRP A 21 2.66 6.27 16.33
N ILE A 22 1.93 6.15 15.20
CA ILE A 22 2.18 5.14 14.17
C ILE A 22 3.61 5.26 13.63
N LEU A 23 4.06 6.49 13.33
CA LEU A 23 5.41 6.76 12.82
C LEU A 23 6.54 6.41 13.79
N ARG A 24 6.30 6.49 15.10
CA ARG A 24 7.34 6.24 16.12
C ARG A 24 7.47 4.78 16.53
N ARG A 25 6.59 3.90 16.07
CA ARG A 25 6.68 2.47 16.40
C ARG A 25 7.87 1.84 15.66
N PRO A 26 8.72 1.05 16.32
CA PRO A 26 9.89 0.43 15.69
C PRO A 26 9.49 -0.46 14.50
N ARG A 27 8.34 -1.15 14.59
CA ARG A 27 7.80 -1.97 13.49
C ARG A 27 7.50 -1.15 12.22
N THR A 28 6.94 0.05 12.38
CA THR A 28 6.67 0.96 11.26
C THR A 28 7.94 1.47 10.63
N VAL A 29 8.95 1.83 11.43
CA VAL A 29 10.25 2.29 10.94
C VAL A 29 10.96 1.17 10.16
N ILE A 30 10.91 -0.07 10.65
CA ILE A 30 11.45 -1.23 9.93
C ILE A 30 10.70 -1.43 8.60
N GLY A 31 9.37 -1.38 8.61
CA GLY A 31 8.57 -1.51 7.38
C GLY A 31 8.87 -0.43 6.34
N LEU A 32 8.96 0.84 6.76
CA LEU A 32 9.36 1.95 5.90
C LEU A 32 10.79 1.79 5.37
N GLY A 33 11.73 1.41 6.24
CA GLY A 33 13.11 1.15 5.84
C GLY A 33 13.20 0.05 4.78
N LEU A 34 12.46 -1.05 4.98
CA LEU A 34 12.39 -2.15 4.02
C LEU A 34 11.83 -1.68 2.67
N LEU A 35 10.77 -0.87 2.67
CA LEU A 35 10.22 -0.29 1.44
C LEU A 35 11.22 0.63 0.73
N CYS A 36 12.04 1.39 1.46
CA CYS A 36 13.08 2.23 0.87
C CYS A 36 14.27 1.43 0.32
N VAL A 37 14.56 0.26 0.87
CA VAL A 37 15.66 -0.60 0.39
C VAL A 37 15.32 -1.19 -0.98
N VAL A 38 14.05 -1.50 -1.25
CA VAL A 38 13.63 -2.16 -2.50
C VAL A 38 14.01 -1.36 -3.76
N PRO A 39 13.71 -0.06 -3.89
CA PRO A 39 14.10 0.70 -5.08
C PRO A 39 15.61 0.82 -5.25
N ILE A 40 16.36 0.89 -4.14
CA ILE A 40 17.82 0.93 -4.16
C ILE A 40 18.37 -0.38 -4.71
N LEU A 41 17.92 -1.53 -4.18
CA LEU A 41 18.36 -2.85 -4.64
C LEU A 41 17.96 -3.10 -6.10
N ALA A 42 16.74 -2.75 -6.49
CA ALA A 42 16.27 -2.90 -7.86
C ALA A 42 17.09 -2.03 -8.84
N GLY A 43 17.36 -0.78 -8.48
CA GLY A 43 18.18 0.13 -9.29
C GLY A 43 19.61 -0.37 -9.45
N VAL A 44 20.26 -0.77 -8.34
CA VAL A 44 21.61 -1.32 -8.35
C VAL A 44 21.68 -2.63 -9.14
N GLY A 45 20.70 -3.52 -8.96
CA GLY A 45 20.62 -4.77 -9.71
C GLY A 45 20.48 -4.55 -11.21
N LEU A 46 19.66 -3.58 -11.62
CA LEU A 46 19.50 -3.20 -13.02
C LEU A 46 20.76 -2.56 -13.60
N TRP A 47 21.47 -1.74 -12.81
CA TRP A 47 22.74 -1.15 -13.20
C TRP A 47 23.81 -2.20 -13.50
N PHE A 48 23.96 -3.20 -12.62
CA PHE A 48 24.86 -4.33 -12.86
C PHE A 48 24.44 -5.18 -14.07
N ALA A 49 23.14 -5.35 -14.32
CA ALA A 49 22.65 -6.08 -15.49
C ALA A 49 23.01 -5.39 -16.81
N VAL A 50 23.14 -4.06 -16.80
CA VAL A 50 23.49 -3.22 -17.96
C VAL A 50 25.00 -3.16 -18.20
N ASP A 51 25.81 -3.04 -17.14
CA ASP A 51 27.27 -2.88 -17.24
C ASP A 51 27.97 -4.18 -17.68
N ASN A 52 27.39 -5.34 -17.36
CA ASN A 52 27.91 -6.63 -17.81
C ASN A 52 27.56 -6.89 -19.29
N THR A 53 28.45 -6.52 -20.20
CA THR A 53 28.35 -6.78 -21.65
C THR A 53 28.25 -8.27 -22.03
N GLN A 54 28.56 -9.19 -21.10
CA GLN A 54 28.38 -10.65 -21.24
C GLN A 54 27.13 -11.19 -20.51
N GLY A 55 26.33 -10.31 -19.88
CA GLY A 55 25.09 -10.69 -19.21
C GLY A 55 23.96 -11.00 -20.20
N PRO A 56 22.88 -11.67 -19.75
CA PRO A 56 21.74 -12.06 -20.61
C PRO A 56 21.03 -10.89 -21.32
N ALA A 57 21.26 -9.67 -20.85
CA ALA A 57 20.61 -8.43 -21.27
C ALA A 57 21.16 -7.83 -22.57
N GLY A 58 22.42 -8.09 -22.91
CA GLY A 58 23.10 -7.55 -24.09
C GLY A 58 23.14 -6.01 -24.19
N PRO A 59 23.83 -5.46 -25.22
CA PRO A 59 23.95 -4.01 -25.42
C PRO A 59 22.60 -3.29 -25.66
N GLY A 60 21.57 -4.02 -26.11
CA GLY A 60 20.25 -3.46 -26.38
C GLY A 60 19.52 -2.99 -25.13
N LEU A 61 19.66 -3.69 -23.99
CA LEU A 61 19.03 -3.28 -22.73
C LEU A 61 19.67 -2.00 -22.17
N ALA A 62 20.99 -1.86 -22.31
CA ALA A 62 21.73 -0.67 -21.90
C ALA A 62 21.20 0.60 -22.58
N ALA A 63 20.95 0.54 -23.88
CA ALA A 63 20.42 1.65 -24.66
C ALA A 63 18.96 2.01 -24.33
N ILE A 64 18.17 1.03 -23.87
CA ILE A 64 16.76 1.22 -23.46
C ILE A 64 16.63 1.87 -22.07
N ILE A 65 17.60 1.59 -21.20
CA ILE A 65 17.59 2.05 -19.81
C ILE A 65 18.34 3.39 -19.64
N ALA A 66 19.33 3.66 -20.48
CA ALA A 66 20.03 4.94 -20.49
C ALA A 66 19.03 6.10 -20.74
N GLY A 67 19.04 7.10 -19.86
CA GLY A 67 18.12 8.24 -19.86
C GLY A 67 16.75 7.98 -19.23
N ASN A 68 16.47 6.74 -18.80
CA ASN A 68 15.14 6.25 -18.44
C ASN A 68 14.96 5.99 -16.93
N GLY A 69 15.58 6.83 -16.08
CA GLY A 69 15.56 6.64 -14.63
C GLY A 69 14.17 6.74 -13.99
N LEU A 70 13.22 7.44 -14.63
CA LEU A 70 11.88 7.67 -14.08
C LEU A 70 10.95 6.44 -14.13
N VAL A 71 11.32 5.38 -14.87
CA VAL A 71 10.60 4.10 -14.83
C VAL A 71 10.79 3.37 -13.49
N LEU A 72 11.95 3.52 -12.86
CA LEU A 72 12.33 2.78 -11.66
C LEU A 72 11.33 2.92 -10.48
N PRO A 73 10.85 4.13 -10.11
CA PRO A 73 9.86 4.24 -9.03
C PRO A 73 8.55 3.52 -9.34
N ILE A 74 8.07 3.55 -10.58
CA ILE A 74 6.86 2.83 -10.97
C ILE A 74 7.11 1.31 -10.90
N PHE A 75 8.20 0.85 -11.51
CA PHE A 75 8.61 -0.56 -11.51
C PHE A 75 8.71 -1.13 -10.09
N THR A 76 9.35 -0.41 -9.18
CA THR A 76 9.57 -0.87 -7.80
C THR A 76 8.29 -0.89 -6.97
N MET A 77 7.34 0.02 -7.21
CA MET A 77 6.00 -0.08 -6.64
C MET A 77 5.31 -1.36 -7.11
N PHE A 78 5.29 -1.65 -8.41
CA PHE A 78 4.73 -2.89 -8.94
C PHE A 78 5.41 -4.13 -8.39
N LEU A 79 6.72 -4.11 -8.23
CA LEU A 79 7.49 -5.20 -7.65
C LEU A 79 7.11 -5.48 -6.18
N SER A 80 6.79 -4.43 -5.42
CA SER A 80 6.46 -4.52 -3.99
C SER A 80 4.98 -4.71 -3.68
N LEU A 81 4.11 -4.42 -4.66
CA LEU A 81 2.66 -4.50 -4.57
C LEU A 81 2.15 -5.90 -4.17
N PRO A 82 2.74 -7.01 -4.65
CA PRO A 82 2.22 -8.34 -4.31
C PRO A 82 2.45 -8.77 -2.86
N LEU A 83 3.45 -8.19 -2.19
CA LEU A 83 3.92 -8.72 -0.91
C LEU A 83 4.20 -7.63 0.12
N LEU A 84 5.16 -6.75 -0.15
CA LEU A 84 5.68 -5.82 0.86
C LEU A 84 4.68 -4.72 1.21
N LEU A 85 4.03 -4.12 0.21
CA LEU A 85 3.06 -3.05 0.43
C LEU A 85 1.81 -3.54 1.20
N PRO A 86 1.18 -4.67 0.82
CA PRO A 86 0.10 -5.26 1.59
C PRO A 86 0.51 -5.70 3.00
N LEU A 87 1.72 -6.23 3.16
CA LEU A 87 2.26 -6.63 4.46
C LEU A 87 2.35 -5.43 5.41
N VAL A 88 2.89 -4.31 4.93
CA VAL A 88 3.01 -3.08 5.73
C VAL A 88 1.62 -2.52 6.09
N GLY A 89 0.67 -2.53 5.15
CA GLY A 89 -0.72 -2.18 5.43
C GLY A 89 -1.37 -3.07 6.50
N ALA A 90 -1.12 -4.39 6.44
CA ALA A 90 -1.60 -5.35 7.43
C ALA A 90 -0.98 -5.13 8.82
N ILE A 91 0.30 -4.77 8.89
CA ILE A 91 0.99 -4.41 10.15
C ILE A 91 0.30 -3.22 10.81
N TRP A 92 0.01 -2.16 10.07
CA TRP A 92 -0.63 -0.96 10.64
C TRP A 92 -2.08 -1.23 11.08
N ALA A 93 -2.82 -2.04 10.32
CA ALA A 93 -4.16 -2.48 10.72
C ALA A 93 -4.14 -3.38 11.97
N ALA A 94 -3.17 -4.27 12.08
CA ALA A 94 -2.96 -5.13 13.25
C ALA A 94 -2.61 -4.32 14.50
N ASP A 95 -1.69 -3.37 14.36
CA ASP A 95 -1.25 -2.47 15.43
C ASP A 95 -2.34 -1.50 15.89
N GLY A 96 -3.33 -1.23 15.02
CA GLY A 96 -4.47 -0.35 15.26
C GLY A 96 -5.48 -0.91 16.27
N LEU A 97 -6.10 -2.07 16.01
CA LEU A 97 -7.13 -2.63 16.89
C LEU A 97 -6.59 -3.75 17.80
N ALA A 98 -6.10 -4.85 17.21
CA ALA A 98 -5.58 -5.99 17.97
C ALA A 98 -4.35 -5.62 18.84
N GLY A 99 -3.47 -4.74 18.35
CA GLY A 99 -2.26 -4.32 19.08
C GLY A 99 -2.57 -3.51 20.33
N GLU A 100 -3.53 -2.60 20.22
CA GLU A 100 -4.03 -1.84 21.36
C GLU A 100 -4.77 -2.76 22.35
N ALA A 101 -5.54 -3.74 21.85
CA ALA A 101 -6.18 -4.75 22.70
C ALA A 101 -5.18 -5.59 23.51
N ASN A 102 -4.16 -6.14 22.84
CA ASN A 102 -3.14 -6.99 23.46
C ASN A 102 -2.31 -6.26 24.54
N SER A 103 -2.07 -4.97 24.35
CA SER A 103 -1.29 -4.15 25.29
C SER A 103 -2.01 -3.81 26.60
N GLY A 104 -3.26 -4.26 26.79
CA GLY A 104 -4.06 -3.99 27.99
C GLY A 104 -4.56 -2.55 28.11
N THR A 105 -4.30 -1.70 27.10
CA THR A 105 -4.73 -0.29 27.09
C THR A 105 -6.24 -0.11 26.91
N LEU A 106 -6.98 -1.17 26.52
CA LEU A 106 -8.44 -1.18 26.49
C LEU A 106 -9.07 -0.96 27.87
N ARG A 107 -8.46 -1.43 28.98
CA ARG A 107 -8.96 -1.13 30.34
C ARG A 107 -8.87 0.37 30.69
N GLY A 108 -7.93 1.10 30.09
CA GLY A 108 -7.80 2.56 30.27
C GLY A 108 -8.73 3.38 29.37
N LEU A 109 -9.11 2.86 28.20
CA LEU A 109 -10.00 3.55 27.24
C LEU A 109 -11.50 3.27 27.45
N MET A 110 -11.89 2.21 28.19
CA MET A 110 -13.28 2.00 28.62
C MET A 110 -13.82 3.09 29.55
N VAL A 111 -12.98 4.03 30.00
CA VAL A 111 -13.38 5.21 30.79
C VAL A 111 -13.69 6.43 29.88
N ALA A 112 -13.26 6.42 28.61
CA ALA A 112 -13.44 7.54 27.69
C ALA A 112 -14.55 7.24 26.65
N PRO A 113 -15.65 8.02 26.60
CA PRO A 113 -16.77 7.78 25.70
C PRO A 113 -16.43 8.26 24.27
N VAL A 114 -15.58 7.52 23.57
CA VAL A 114 -15.30 7.73 22.15
C VAL A 114 -16.19 6.81 21.33
N GLY A 115 -17.01 7.36 20.43
CA GLY A 115 -17.88 6.55 19.56
C GLY A 115 -17.06 5.55 18.74
N ARG A 116 -17.45 4.27 18.75
CA ARG A 116 -16.70 3.17 18.12
C ARG A 116 -16.53 3.35 16.60
N ILE A 117 -17.55 3.86 15.92
CA ILE A 117 -17.49 4.20 14.49
C ILE A 117 -16.52 5.36 14.22
N ARG A 118 -16.47 6.35 15.11
CA ARG A 118 -15.51 7.46 15.01
C ARG A 118 -14.08 6.96 15.21
N LEU A 119 -13.86 6.01 16.12
CA LEU A 119 -12.54 5.38 16.31
C LEU A 119 -12.10 4.62 15.05
N LEU A 120 -13.01 3.82 14.45
CA LEU A 120 -12.72 3.10 13.21
C LEU A 120 -12.37 4.06 12.07
N GLY A 121 -13.14 5.13 11.88
CA GLY A 121 -12.88 6.12 10.84
C GLY A 121 -11.52 6.82 11.00
N VAL A 122 -11.14 7.15 12.24
CA VAL A 122 -9.82 7.72 12.57
C VAL A 122 -8.70 6.73 12.22
N LYS A 123 -8.81 5.46 12.62
CA LYS A 123 -7.82 4.41 12.30
C LYS A 123 -7.70 4.14 10.79
N ALA A 124 -8.83 4.01 10.10
CA ALA A 124 -8.86 3.79 8.67
C ALA A 124 -8.20 4.95 7.90
N PHE A 125 -8.44 6.20 8.33
CA PHE A 125 -7.81 7.37 7.76
C PHE A 125 -6.31 7.45 8.09
N GLY A 126 -5.92 7.15 9.34
CA GLY A 126 -4.53 7.10 9.76
C GLY A 126 -3.72 6.10 8.92
N ILE A 127 -4.29 4.93 8.64
CA ILE A 127 -3.73 3.91 7.75
C ILE A 127 -3.64 4.44 6.31
N ALA A 128 -4.70 5.07 5.78
CA ALA A 128 -4.67 5.64 4.42
C ALA A 128 -3.55 6.67 4.24
N VAL A 129 -3.40 7.59 5.21
CA VAL A 129 -2.33 8.59 5.19
C VAL A 129 -0.95 7.94 5.30
N MET A 130 -0.81 6.91 6.14
CA MET A 130 0.44 6.20 6.30
C MET A 130 0.82 5.40 5.04
N SER A 131 -0.16 4.77 4.37
CA SER A 131 0.02 4.13 3.07
C SER A 131 0.45 5.14 2.01
N LEU A 132 -0.21 6.29 1.94
CA LEU A 132 0.18 7.36 1.01
C LEU A 132 1.61 7.82 1.26
N PHE A 133 1.97 8.04 2.53
CA PHE A 133 3.30 8.45 2.92
C PHE A 133 4.35 7.40 2.53
N ALA A 134 4.11 6.12 2.80
CA ALA A 134 5.06 5.05 2.48
C ALA A 134 5.24 4.85 0.98
N VAL A 135 4.15 4.85 0.20
CA VAL A 135 4.21 4.73 -1.27
C VAL A 135 4.91 5.95 -1.86
N THR A 136 4.63 7.16 -1.37
CA THR A 136 5.31 8.38 -1.81
C THR A 136 6.81 8.35 -1.46
N LEU A 137 7.16 7.92 -0.25
CA LEU A 137 8.55 7.79 0.17
C LEU A 137 9.30 6.81 -0.71
N MET A 138 8.68 5.66 -1.00
CA MET A 138 9.23 4.66 -1.91
C MET A 138 9.38 5.22 -3.34
N ALA A 139 8.41 6.00 -3.83
CA ALA A 139 8.48 6.70 -5.10
C ALA A 139 9.67 7.66 -5.16
N LEU A 140 9.88 8.44 -4.11
CA LEU A 140 10.95 9.43 -4.03
C LEU A 140 12.31 8.73 -4.03
N VAL A 141 12.48 7.69 -3.21
CA VAL A 141 13.73 6.90 -3.19
C VAL A 141 13.97 6.27 -4.56
N GLY A 142 12.95 5.66 -5.17
CA GLY A 142 13.08 5.07 -6.51
C GLY A 142 13.39 6.10 -7.59
N ALA A 143 12.80 7.29 -7.54
CA ALA A 143 13.08 8.37 -8.48
C ALA A 143 14.51 8.90 -8.31
N ILE A 144 14.97 9.11 -7.07
CA ILE A 144 16.33 9.55 -6.76
C ILE A 144 17.34 8.52 -7.25
N THR A 145 17.15 7.24 -6.90
CA THR A 145 18.02 6.15 -7.35
C THR A 145 18.01 6.02 -8.86
N GLY A 146 16.83 6.08 -9.50
CA GLY A 146 16.70 5.94 -10.94
C GLY A 146 17.38 7.07 -11.70
N VAL A 147 17.17 8.32 -11.29
CA VAL A 147 17.84 9.48 -11.89
C VAL A 147 19.35 9.44 -11.67
N ALA A 148 19.80 9.03 -10.48
CA ALA A 148 21.23 8.94 -10.18
C ALA A 148 21.96 7.88 -10.99
N LEU A 149 21.32 6.74 -11.28
CA LEU A 149 21.95 5.61 -11.99
C LEU A 149 21.75 5.66 -13.50
N PHE A 150 20.60 6.17 -13.96
CA PHE A 150 20.17 6.07 -15.36
C PHE A 150 19.88 7.41 -16.03
N GLY A 151 19.88 8.53 -15.30
CA GLY A 151 19.61 9.86 -15.88
C GLY A 151 18.12 10.23 -15.94
N MET A 152 17.83 11.41 -16.50
CA MET A 152 16.51 12.06 -16.46
C MET A 152 16.08 12.60 -17.84
N ASP A 153 16.32 11.85 -18.91
CA ASP A 153 15.96 12.27 -20.27
C ASP A 153 14.50 12.00 -20.61
N GLY A 154 13.82 11.15 -19.83
CA GLY A 154 12.40 10.89 -19.95
C GLY A 154 11.98 9.57 -19.29
N MET A 155 10.83 9.06 -19.72
CA MET A 155 10.31 7.76 -19.31
C MET A 155 9.87 6.96 -20.53
N LEU A 156 10.53 5.84 -20.83
CA LEU A 156 10.08 4.92 -21.88
C LEU A 156 8.91 4.08 -21.37
N THR A 157 7.83 4.05 -22.13
CA THR A 157 6.68 3.19 -21.85
C THR A 157 6.93 1.77 -22.30
N VAL A 158 6.10 0.84 -21.83
CA VAL A 158 6.08 -0.53 -22.33
C VAL A 158 5.68 -0.57 -23.81
N SER A 159 4.99 0.47 -24.31
CA SER A 159 4.66 0.65 -25.73
C SER A 159 5.82 1.13 -26.59
N GLY A 160 6.99 1.47 -26.01
CA GLY A 160 8.15 2.00 -26.73
C GLY A 160 8.10 3.49 -27.04
N THR A 161 7.14 4.24 -26.48
CA THR A 161 7.08 5.70 -26.59
C THR A 161 7.86 6.37 -25.46
N THR A 162 8.57 7.46 -25.75
CA THR A 162 9.27 8.26 -24.73
C THR A 162 8.37 9.39 -24.25
N LEU A 163 8.01 9.36 -22.96
CA LEU A 163 7.31 10.48 -22.35
C LEU A 163 8.30 11.54 -21.87
N PRO A 164 7.98 12.83 -22.05
CA PRO A 164 8.74 13.90 -21.45
C PRO A 164 8.62 13.83 -19.92
N VAL A 165 9.63 14.35 -19.22
CA VAL A 165 9.75 14.32 -17.75
C VAL A 165 8.46 14.76 -17.04
N GLY A 166 7.81 15.83 -17.50
CA GLY A 166 6.56 16.31 -16.88
C GLY A 166 5.41 15.29 -16.93
N ALA A 167 5.25 14.61 -18.06
CA ALA A 167 4.22 13.58 -18.21
C ALA A 167 4.59 12.30 -17.44
N ALA A 168 5.89 11.97 -17.37
CA ALA A 168 6.40 10.88 -16.52
C ALA A 168 6.12 11.11 -15.02
N LEU A 169 6.36 12.33 -14.51
CA LEU A 169 6.01 12.69 -13.13
C LEU A 169 4.51 12.58 -12.88
N GLY A 170 3.68 12.96 -13.86
CA GLY A 170 2.23 12.74 -13.82
C GLY A 170 1.85 11.26 -13.70
N ARG A 171 2.52 10.38 -14.46
CA ARG A 171 2.33 8.92 -14.37
C ARG A 171 2.76 8.38 -13.01
N ILE A 172 3.90 8.84 -12.47
CA ILE A 172 4.36 8.46 -11.12
C ILE A 172 3.32 8.88 -10.06
N ALA A 173 2.83 10.12 -10.13
CA ALA A 173 1.82 10.62 -9.20
C ALA A 173 0.51 9.82 -9.27
N LEU A 174 0.06 9.48 -10.49
CA LEU A 174 -1.11 8.62 -10.69
C LEU A 174 -0.88 7.23 -10.09
N THR A 175 0.28 6.61 -10.33
CA THR A 175 0.64 5.32 -9.74
C THR A 175 0.63 5.38 -8.22
N ILE A 176 1.18 6.43 -7.60
CA ILE A 176 1.18 6.60 -6.14
C ILE A 176 -0.26 6.54 -5.61
N VAL A 177 -1.20 7.27 -6.22
CA VAL A 177 -2.59 7.31 -5.79
C VAL A 177 -3.26 5.94 -5.94
N LEU A 178 -3.11 5.31 -7.11
CA LEU A 178 -3.72 4.02 -7.40
C LEU A 178 -3.19 2.92 -6.47
N VAL A 179 -1.88 2.84 -6.30
CA VAL A 179 -1.23 1.86 -5.41
C VAL A 179 -1.63 2.10 -3.96
N THR A 180 -1.67 3.36 -3.51
CA THR A 180 -2.14 3.70 -2.16
C THR A 180 -3.55 3.20 -1.92
N PHE A 181 -4.44 3.36 -2.91
CA PHE A 181 -5.82 2.91 -2.82
C PHE A 181 -5.92 1.38 -2.71
N GLN A 182 -5.10 0.64 -3.48
CA GLN A 182 -5.01 -0.82 -3.40
C GLN A 182 -4.55 -1.29 -2.00
N VAL A 183 -3.49 -0.67 -1.47
CA VAL A 183 -2.99 -0.99 -0.12
C VAL A 183 -4.04 -0.68 0.94
N TRP A 184 -4.77 0.42 0.78
CA TRP A 184 -5.83 0.80 1.71
C TRP A 184 -7.00 -0.20 1.70
N ALA A 185 -7.38 -0.73 0.54
CA ALA A 185 -8.38 -1.79 0.43
C ALA A 185 -7.97 -3.06 1.18
N VAL A 186 -6.71 -3.52 1.00
CA VAL A 186 -6.17 -4.65 1.77
C VAL A 186 -6.17 -4.34 3.27
N ALA A 187 -5.72 -3.14 3.65
CA ALA A 187 -5.64 -2.75 5.05
C ALA A 187 -7.02 -2.62 5.71
N ALA A 188 -8.08 -2.29 4.95
CA ALA A 188 -9.46 -2.31 5.42
C ALA A 188 -9.93 -3.74 5.76
N VAL A 189 -9.56 -4.73 4.94
CA VAL A 189 -9.82 -6.15 5.25
C VAL A 189 -9.02 -6.57 6.48
N ALA A 190 -7.75 -6.18 6.57
CA ALA A 190 -6.91 -6.46 7.73
C ALA A 190 -7.49 -5.82 9.01
N LEU A 191 -8.05 -4.61 8.92
CA LEU A 191 -8.75 -3.94 10.02
C LEU A 191 -9.97 -4.75 10.49
N ALA A 192 -10.74 -5.32 9.56
CA ALA A 192 -11.87 -6.18 9.89
C ALA A 192 -11.41 -7.42 10.68
N ILE A 193 -10.33 -8.07 10.23
CA ILE A 193 -9.72 -9.19 10.95
C ILE A 193 -9.21 -8.74 12.33
N SER A 194 -8.58 -7.57 12.41
CA SER A 194 -8.08 -6.95 13.65
C SER A 194 -9.19 -6.63 14.65
N ALA A 195 -10.42 -6.36 14.21
CA ALA A 195 -11.58 -6.22 15.09
C ALA A 195 -12.04 -7.55 15.71
N CYS A 196 -11.72 -8.68 15.07
CA CYS A 196 -12.13 -10.02 15.49
C CYS A 196 -11.14 -10.72 16.43
N THR A 197 -9.90 -10.23 16.55
CA THR A 197 -8.83 -10.87 17.33
C THR A 197 -8.08 -9.89 18.22
N GLU A 198 -7.49 -10.40 19.28
CA GLU A 198 -6.63 -9.63 20.19
C GLU A 198 -5.15 -9.87 19.92
N HIS A 199 -4.81 -10.75 18.97
CA HIS A 199 -3.42 -11.08 18.64
C HIS A 199 -3.02 -10.45 17.30
N PRO A 200 -2.15 -9.41 17.30
CA PRO A 200 -1.70 -8.74 16.07
C PRO A 200 -1.04 -9.70 15.08
N LEU A 201 -0.35 -10.72 15.57
CA LEU A 201 0.30 -11.73 14.74
C LEU A 201 -0.73 -12.50 13.88
N VAL A 202 -1.91 -12.78 14.43
CA VAL A 202 -2.99 -13.47 13.70
C VAL A 202 -3.53 -12.60 12.58
N VAL A 203 -3.66 -11.28 12.80
CA VAL A 203 -4.13 -10.34 11.77
C VAL A 203 -3.18 -10.32 10.59
N MET A 204 -1.87 -10.18 10.86
CA MET A 204 -0.84 -10.15 9.82
C MET A 204 -0.80 -11.47 9.05
N ALA A 205 -0.79 -12.61 9.76
CA ALA A 205 -0.77 -13.93 9.15
C ALA A 205 -2.00 -14.21 8.30
N ALA A 206 -3.20 -13.90 8.80
CA ALA A 206 -4.46 -14.12 8.08
C ALA A 206 -4.58 -13.25 6.82
N THR A 207 -4.15 -11.98 6.91
CA THR A 207 -4.17 -11.07 5.75
C THR A 207 -3.22 -11.58 4.66
N MET A 208 -1.99 -11.95 5.03
CA MET A 208 -1.01 -12.46 4.06
C MET A 208 -1.40 -13.82 3.50
N ALA A 209 -1.94 -14.72 4.33
CA ALA A 209 -2.49 -15.99 3.85
C ALA A 209 -3.60 -15.76 2.82
N GLY A 210 -4.50 -14.79 3.05
CA GLY A 210 -5.52 -14.42 2.07
C GLY A 210 -4.95 -13.95 0.73
N ILE A 211 -3.90 -13.11 0.75
CA ILE A 211 -3.22 -12.66 -0.47
C ILE A 211 -2.55 -13.82 -1.19
N ILE A 212 -1.86 -14.71 -0.45
CA ILE A 212 -1.22 -15.89 -1.03
C ILE A 212 -2.27 -16.81 -1.67
N VAL A 213 -3.41 -17.02 -1.01
CA VAL A 213 -4.53 -17.81 -1.57
C VAL A 213 -5.03 -17.17 -2.87
N PHE A 214 -5.23 -15.85 -2.92
CA PHE A 214 -5.64 -15.18 -4.15
C PHE A 214 -4.58 -15.28 -5.25
N ALA A 215 -3.30 -15.17 -4.93
CA ALA A 215 -2.22 -15.35 -5.89
C ALA A 215 -2.19 -16.79 -6.45
N VAL A 216 -2.37 -17.80 -5.59
CA VAL A 216 -2.45 -19.21 -6.00
C VAL A 216 -3.67 -19.47 -6.88
N LEU A 217 -4.85 -18.95 -6.50
CA LEU A 217 -6.07 -19.08 -7.30
C LEU A 217 -5.92 -18.42 -8.68
N GLY A 218 -5.25 -17.27 -8.74
CA GLY A 218 -4.99 -16.55 -9.99
C GLY A 218 -4.05 -17.28 -10.95
N ALA A 219 -3.20 -18.19 -10.44
CA ALA A 219 -2.25 -18.95 -11.26
C ALA A 219 -2.91 -20.08 -12.08
N PHE A 220 -4.14 -20.48 -11.77
CA PHE A 220 -4.84 -21.55 -12.48
C PHE A 220 -5.74 -21.01 -13.60
N SER A 221 -5.46 -21.44 -14.83
CA SER A 221 -6.31 -21.15 -16.00
C SER A 221 -7.66 -21.88 -16.00
N SER A 222 -7.94 -22.71 -15.01
CA SER A 222 -9.26 -23.33 -14.84
C SER A 222 -10.21 -22.44 -14.02
N LEU A 223 -9.67 -21.40 -13.38
CA LEU A 223 -10.38 -20.50 -12.47
C LEU A 223 -10.52 -19.09 -13.05
N ASP A 224 -10.47 -18.96 -14.37
CA ASP A 224 -10.57 -17.69 -15.11
C ASP A 224 -11.82 -16.91 -14.73
N TRP A 225 -12.92 -17.61 -14.44
CA TRP A 225 -14.19 -17.01 -14.01
C TRP A 225 -14.09 -16.32 -12.63
N LEU A 226 -13.15 -16.74 -11.78
CA LEU A 226 -12.90 -16.18 -10.45
C LEU A 226 -11.90 -15.02 -10.49
N GLN A 227 -11.01 -14.99 -11.49
CA GLN A 227 -9.98 -13.97 -11.62
C GLN A 227 -10.51 -12.53 -11.52
N PRO A 228 -11.66 -12.13 -12.11
CA PRO A 228 -12.18 -10.76 -11.97
C PRO A 228 -12.50 -10.32 -10.54
N TYR A 229 -12.63 -11.26 -9.61
CA TYR A 229 -12.97 -10.99 -8.21
C TYR A 229 -11.77 -11.02 -7.27
N LEU A 230 -10.59 -11.46 -7.74
CA LEU A 230 -9.38 -11.54 -6.91
C LEU A 230 -8.75 -10.16 -6.75
N ILE A 231 -8.37 -9.77 -5.53
CA ILE A 231 -7.69 -8.47 -5.34
C ILE A 231 -6.33 -8.42 -6.05
N THR A 232 -5.70 -9.59 -6.25
CA THR A 232 -4.37 -9.72 -6.84
C THR A 232 -4.39 -9.54 -8.36
N SER A 233 -5.48 -9.93 -9.05
CA SER A 233 -5.63 -9.74 -10.50
C SER A 233 -5.93 -8.27 -10.84
N ALA A 234 -6.60 -7.54 -9.94
CA ALA A 234 -6.79 -6.10 -10.09
C ALA A 234 -5.47 -5.33 -10.13
N TRP A 235 -4.36 -5.90 -9.67
CA TRP A 235 -3.06 -5.23 -9.75
C TRP A 235 -2.45 -5.24 -11.15
N ASP A 236 -2.85 -6.18 -12.01
CA ASP A 236 -2.40 -6.24 -13.39
C ASP A 236 -2.91 -5.04 -14.19
N GLY A 237 -4.14 -4.59 -13.93
CA GLY A 237 -4.72 -3.39 -14.56
C GLY A 237 -4.02 -2.08 -14.15
N LEU A 238 -3.21 -2.06 -13.08
CA LEU A 238 -2.37 -0.90 -12.79
C LEU A 238 -1.16 -0.84 -13.73
N ALA A 239 -0.68 -1.96 -14.29
CA ALA A 239 0.44 -1.98 -15.24
C ALA A 239 0.13 -1.18 -16.52
N ASP A 240 -1.15 -0.98 -16.82
CA ASP A 240 -1.64 -0.12 -17.89
C ASP A 240 -1.21 1.36 -17.74
N VAL A 241 -0.84 1.81 -16.53
CA VAL A 241 -0.22 3.14 -16.33
C VAL A 241 1.10 3.27 -17.08
N MET A 242 1.80 2.18 -17.39
CA MET A 242 3.03 2.21 -18.18
C MET A 242 2.78 2.08 -19.69
N ARG A 243 1.52 1.99 -20.14
CA ARG A 243 1.15 1.92 -21.56
C ARG A 243 0.76 3.30 -22.11
N ASP A 244 1.02 3.45 -23.40
CA ASP A 244 0.66 4.62 -24.20
C ASP A 244 0.05 4.17 -25.55
N PRO A 245 -1.24 4.50 -25.85
CA PRO A 245 -2.18 5.24 -25.00
C PRO A 245 -2.55 4.48 -23.71
N MET A 246 -2.98 5.20 -22.66
CA MET A 246 -3.39 4.60 -21.39
C MET A 246 -4.80 4.01 -21.49
N PRO A 247 -4.98 2.68 -21.40
CA PRO A 247 -6.32 2.10 -21.35
C PRO A 247 -6.92 2.38 -19.97
N VAL A 248 -8.03 3.12 -19.95
CA VAL A 248 -8.72 3.54 -18.71
C VAL A 248 -9.63 2.45 -18.15
N ASP A 249 -10.06 1.50 -18.98
CA ASP A 249 -11.01 0.44 -18.58
C ASP A 249 -10.39 -0.51 -17.56
N GLY A 250 -9.13 -0.91 -17.77
CA GLY A 250 -8.37 -1.73 -16.83
C GLY A 250 -8.22 -1.04 -15.48
N LEU A 251 -7.84 0.24 -15.49
CA LEU A 251 -7.70 1.07 -14.29
C LEU A 251 -9.00 1.20 -13.51
N TRP A 252 -10.12 1.42 -14.22
CA TRP A 252 -11.44 1.52 -13.62
C TRP A 252 -11.86 0.22 -12.95
N ASN A 253 -11.71 -0.92 -13.63
CA ASN A 253 -12.05 -2.22 -13.05
C ASN A 253 -11.20 -2.53 -11.82
N SER A 254 -9.90 -2.27 -11.88
CA SER A 254 -8.98 -2.45 -10.76
C SER A 254 -9.32 -1.58 -9.55
N THR A 255 -9.68 -0.32 -9.77
CA THR A 255 -10.04 0.60 -8.69
C THR A 255 -11.43 0.32 -8.14
N ALA A 256 -12.39 -0.06 -8.99
CA ALA A 256 -13.72 -0.46 -8.56
C ALA A 256 -13.68 -1.69 -7.65
N LEU A 257 -12.89 -2.72 -8.01
CA LEU A 257 -12.75 -3.91 -7.17
C LEU A 257 -12.11 -3.57 -5.81
N ALA A 258 -11.07 -2.73 -5.80
CA ALA A 258 -10.46 -2.26 -4.57
C ALA A 258 -11.45 -1.48 -3.69
N ALA A 259 -12.30 -0.65 -4.30
CA ALA A 259 -13.36 0.07 -3.59
C ALA A 259 -14.36 -0.90 -2.94
N CYS A 260 -14.76 -1.97 -3.65
CA CYS A 260 -15.62 -3.01 -3.09
C CYS A 260 -14.97 -3.67 -1.86
N TYR A 261 -13.72 -4.10 -1.95
CA TYR A 261 -13.00 -4.69 -0.81
C TYR A 261 -12.86 -3.71 0.37
N LEU A 262 -12.60 -2.44 0.08
CA LEU A 262 -12.53 -1.39 1.09
C LEU A 262 -13.86 -1.21 1.83
N VAL A 263 -14.97 -1.12 1.08
CA VAL A 263 -16.31 -0.98 1.67
C VAL A 263 -16.68 -2.22 2.47
N ILE A 264 -16.42 -3.42 1.95
CA ILE A 264 -16.69 -4.69 2.64
C ILE A 264 -15.87 -4.78 3.94
N GLY A 265 -14.57 -4.52 3.88
CA GLY A 265 -13.68 -4.56 5.03
C GLY A 265 -14.09 -3.57 6.13
N LEU A 266 -14.34 -2.31 5.77
CA LEU A 266 -14.80 -1.30 6.73
C LEU A 266 -16.18 -1.62 7.30
N SER A 267 -17.09 -2.17 6.50
CA SER A 267 -18.43 -2.57 6.96
C SER A 267 -18.36 -3.73 7.95
N LEU A 268 -17.57 -4.76 7.67
CA LEU A 268 -17.34 -5.88 8.58
C LEU A 268 -16.68 -5.43 9.89
N ALA A 269 -15.69 -4.55 9.82
CA ALA A 269 -15.06 -3.96 11.00
C ALA A 269 -16.06 -3.16 11.84
N ALA A 270 -16.91 -2.36 11.20
CA ALA A 270 -17.95 -1.57 11.86
C ALA A 270 -18.98 -2.46 12.55
N ILE A 271 -19.51 -3.47 11.85
CA ILE A 271 -20.47 -4.44 12.40
C ILE A 271 -19.86 -5.16 13.61
N ARG A 272 -18.60 -5.60 13.51
CA ARG A 272 -17.95 -6.31 14.61
C ARG A 272 -17.75 -5.41 15.83
N LEU A 273 -17.33 -4.17 15.65
CA LEU A 273 -17.13 -3.22 16.76
C LEU A 273 -18.45 -2.84 17.46
N VAL A 274 -19.57 -2.84 16.73
CA VAL A 274 -20.90 -2.59 17.28
C VAL A 274 -21.49 -3.84 17.96
N THR A 275 -21.26 -5.03 17.40
CA THR A 275 -21.84 -6.30 17.92
C THR A 275 -21.02 -6.97 19.02
N LYS A 276 -19.75 -6.59 19.25
CA LYS A 276 -18.91 -7.12 20.35
C LYS A 276 -19.42 -6.72 21.76
N ASP A 277 -20.61 -6.13 21.85
CA ASP A 277 -21.33 -5.90 23.10
C ASP A 277 -22.37 -7.01 23.33
N GLY A 278 -21.88 -8.01 24.07
CA GLY A 278 -22.57 -9.06 24.81
C GLY A 278 -21.57 -9.60 25.83
#